data_AF-A0A929IIE7-F1
#
_entry.id   AF-A0A929IIE7-F1
#
_cell.length_a   1.000
_cell.length_b   1.000
_cell.length_c   1.000
_cell.angle_alpha   90.00
_cell.angle_beta   90.00
_cell.angle_gamma   90.00
#
_symmetry.space_group_name_H-M   'P 1'
#
loop_
_entity.id
_entity.type
_entity.pdbx_description
1 polymer ?
#
loop_
_entity_poly.entity_id
_entity_poly.type
_entity_poly.pdbx_seq_one_letter_code
_entity_poly.pdbx_strand_id
1 'polypeptide(L)'
;MNMDEKLGKVLARHDELAQLMTESAGDSGEFARLSKEYSDLTPIVEKIRELKDARAEMADLEELVASEEDSEMKALAQGELLALNGRQPQLEREMQLMLLPRDEADARNAIIEVRAGTGGDEARMFA
;
A
#
# COMPACT_ATOMS: atom_id res chain seq x y z
N MET A 1 10.67 10.40 4.93
CA MET A 1 10.25 9.65 3.74
C MET A 1 8.74 9.70 3.67
N ASN A 2 8.21 10.35 2.65
CA ASN A 2 6.77 10.37 2.39
C ASN A 2 6.30 8.99 1.88
N MET A 3 5.01 8.69 1.97
CA MET A 3 4.44 7.43 1.48
C MET A 3 4.79 7.20 0.01
N ASP A 4 4.56 8.20 -0.84
CA ASP A 4 4.78 8.07 -2.28
C ASP A 4 6.24 7.79 -2.64
N GLU A 5 7.20 8.28 -1.86
CA GLU A 5 8.62 7.96 -2.03
C GLU A 5 8.91 6.49 -1.74
N LYS A 6 8.23 5.90 -0.74
CA LYS A 6 8.35 4.46 -0.43
C LYS A 6 7.73 3.62 -1.55
N LEU A 7 6.55 4.00 -2.04
CA LEU A 7 5.92 3.33 -3.18
C LEU A 7 6.82 3.35 -4.41
N GLY A 8 7.41 4.52 -4.71
CA GLY A 8 8.35 4.69 -5.82
C GLY A 8 9.58 3.79 -5.72
N LYS A 9 10.14 3.62 -4.53
CA LYS A 9 11.27 2.71 -4.31
C LYS A 9 10.92 1.24 -4.56
N VAL A 10 9.74 0.80 -4.13
CA VAL A 10 9.29 -0.58 -4.36
C VAL A 10 9.09 -0.84 -5.85
N LEU A 11 8.46 0.09 -6.56
CA LEU A 11 8.31 0.02 -8.02
C LEU A 11 9.66 -0.04 -8.73
N ALA A 12 10.58 0.87 -8.38
CA ALA A 12 11.92 0.91 -8.97
C ALA A 12 12.69 -0.39 -8.72
N ARG A 13 12.60 -0.96 -7.50
CA ARG A 13 13.24 -2.23 -7.17
C ARG A 13 12.65 -3.39 -7.98
N HIS A 14 11.33 -3.45 -8.12
CA HIS A 14 10.68 -4.48 -8.93
C HIS A 14 11.10 -4.42 -10.40
N ASP A 15 11.17 -3.21 -10.97
CA ASP A 15 11.61 -3.02 -12.36
C ASP A 15 13.10 -3.35 -12.55
N GLU A 16 13.95 -3.00 -11.58
CA GLU A 16 15.36 -3.40 -11.54
C GLU A 16 15.50 -4.93 -11.53
N LEU A 17 14.73 -5.64 -10.69
CA LEU A 17 14.75 -7.10 -10.64
C LEU A 17 14.34 -7.73 -11.98
N ALA A 18 13.35 -7.17 -12.67
CA ALA A 18 12.95 -7.64 -14.00
C ALA A 18 14.08 -7.50 -15.04
N GLN A 19 14.82 -6.39 -14.99
CA GLN A 19 15.98 -6.16 -15.85
C GLN A 19 17.12 -7.14 -15.54
N LEU A 20 17.47 -7.28 -14.26
CA LEU A 20 18.52 -8.21 -13.80
C LEU A 20 18.21 -9.67 -14.15
N MET A 21 16.94 -10.09 -14.07
CA MET A 21 16.52 -11.42 -14.51
C MET A 21 16.77 -11.65 -16.00
N THR A 22 16.54 -10.63 -16.82
CA THR A 22 16.78 -10.70 -18.27
C THR A 22 18.28 -10.81 -18.58
N GLU A 23 19.12 -10.07 -17.84
CA GLU A 23 20.58 -10.12 -17.98
C GLU A 23 21.19 -11.43 -17.45
N SER A 24 20.57 -12.02 -16.43
CA SER A 24 21.05 -13.23 -15.74
C SER A 24 20.55 -14.55 -16.37
N ALA A 25 20.00 -14.51 -17.59
CA ALA A 25 19.43 -15.68 -18.26
C ALA A 25 20.41 -16.86 -18.46
N GLY A 26 21.72 -16.63 -18.30
CA GLY A 26 22.76 -17.66 -18.35
C GLY A 26 23.16 -18.28 -16.99
N ASP A 27 22.75 -17.70 -15.86
CA ASP A 27 23.04 -18.21 -14.51
C ASP A 27 21.74 -18.62 -13.80
N SER A 28 21.46 -19.93 -13.84
CA SER A 28 20.26 -20.51 -13.23
C SER A 28 20.11 -20.26 -11.72
N GLY A 29 21.22 -20.05 -11.00
CA GLY A 29 21.20 -19.80 -9.56
C GLY A 29 20.79 -18.37 -9.23
N GLU A 30 21.39 -17.40 -9.92
CA GLU A 30 21.04 -15.99 -9.78
C GLU A 30 19.64 -15.69 -10.31
N PHE A 31 19.25 -16.27 -11.45
CA PHE A 31 17.90 -16.14 -11.98
C PHE A 31 16.83 -16.62 -10.99
N ALA A 32 17.04 -17.77 -10.33
CA ALA A 32 16.09 -18.29 -9.35
C ALA A 32 15.95 -17.38 -8.12
N ARG A 33 17.06 -16.77 -7.66
CA ARG A 33 17.05 -15.81 -6.54
C ARG A 33 16.30 -14.53 -6.91
N LEU A 34 16.63 -13.94 -8.06
CA LEU A 34 16.00 -12.71 -8.55
C LEU A 34 14.51 -12.93 -8.83
N SER A 35 14.14 -14.06 -9.43
CA SER A 35 12.74 -14.41 -9.68
C SER A 35 11.94 -14.54 -8.39
N LYS A 36 12.54 -15.07 -7.32
CA LYS A 36 11.86 -15.15 -6.02
C LYS A 36 11.62 -13.76 -5.42
N GLU A 37 12.64 -12.91 -5.42
CA GLU A 37 12.51 -11.53 -4.92
C GLU A 37 11.49 -10.73 -5.74
N TYR A 38 11.50 -10.90 -7.07
CA TYR A 38 10.53 -10.28 -7.97
C TYR A 38 9.10 -10.72 -7.61
N SER A 39 8.86 -12.03 -7.48
CA SER A 39 7.56 -12.59 -7.12
C SER A 39 7.10 -12.17 -5.72
N ASP A 40 8.00 -11.99 -4.77
CA ASP A 40 7.67 -11.50 -3.42
C ASP A 40 7.21 -10.02 -3.45
N LEU A 41 7.75 -9.21 -4.37
CA LEU A 41 7.37 -7.81 -4.54
C LEU A 41 6.14 -7.61 -5.44
N THR A 42 5.82 -8.56 -6.34
CA THR A 42 4.70 -8.43 -7.28
C THR A 42 3.36 -8.07 -6.60
N PRO A 43 2.92 -8.72 -5.52
CA PRO A 43 1.64 -8.39 -4.87
C PRO A 43 1.61 -6.96 -4.31
N ILE A 44 2.77 -6.48 -3.81
CA ILE A 44 2.90 -5.11 -3.31
C ILE A 44 2.77 -4.15 -4.49
N VAL A 45 3.49 -4.40 -5.59
CA VAL A 45 3.44 -3.59 -6.81
C VAL A 45 2.04 -3.52 -7.41
N GLU A 46 1.32 -4.64 -7.48
CA GLU A 46 -0.07 -4.68 -7.94
C GLU A 46 -0.96 -3.78 -7.07
N LYS A 47 -0.84 -3.85 -5.75
CA LYS A 47 -1.59 -2.99 -4.84
C LYS A 47 -1.19 -1.51 -4.95
N ILE A 48 0.09 -1.21 -5.23
CA ILE A 48 0.56 0.15 -5.50
C ILE A 48 -0.12 0.71 -6.76
N ARG A 49 -0.21 -0.11 -7.81
CA ARG A 49 -0.88 0.27 -9.06
C ARG A 49 -2.37 0.50 -8.83
N GLU A 50 -3.05 -0.39 -8.12
CA GLU A 50 -4.47 -0.23 -7.75
C GLU A 50 -4.72 1.11 -7.01
N LEU A 51 -3.87 1.46 -6.03
CA LEU A 51 -3.99 2.73 -5.31
C LEU A 51 -3.77 3.94 -6.23
N LYS A 52 -2.80 3.87 -7.16
CA LYS A 52 -2.52 4.94 -8.11
C LYS A 52 -3.66 5.12 -9.10
N ASP A 53 -4.20 4.02 -9.61
CA ASP A 53 -5.30 4.02 -10.57
C ASP A 53 -6.57 4.59 -9.92
N ALA A 54 -6.87 4.19 -8.68
CA ALA A 54 -7.99 4.77 -7.93
C ALA A 54 -7.84 6.29 -7.71
N ARG A 55 -6.62 6.78 -7.43
CA ARG A 55 -6.36 8.22 -7.30
C ARG A 55 -6.49 8.96 -8.64
N ALA A 56 -6.08 8.34 -9.74
CA ALA A 56 -6.24 8.92 -11.07
C ALA A 56 -7.72 8.98 -11.47
N GLU A 57 -8.46 7.90 -11.26
CA GLU A 57 -9.92 7.83 -11.51
C GLU A 57 -10.68 8.89 -10.71
N MET A 58 -10.30 9.13 -9.44
CA MET A 58 -10.88 10.21 -8.66
C MET A 58 -10.63 11.58 -9.27
N ALA A 59 -9.41 11.86 -9.74
CA ALA A 59 -9.08 13.13 -10.37
C ALA A 59 -9.87 13.33 -11.68
N ASP A 60 -9.98 12.27 -12.49
CA ASP A 60 -10.75 12.29 -13.73
C ASP A 60 -12.25 12.54 -13.46
N LEU A 61 -12.81 11.91 -12.42
CA LEU A 61 -14.20 12.13 -12.00
C LEU A 61 -14.42 13.53 -11.41
N GLU A 62 -13.47 14.08 -10.66
CA GLU A 62 -13.52 15.47 -10.19
C GLU A 62 -13.55 16.46 -11.35
N GLU A 63 -12.73 16.25 -12.37
CA GLU A 63 -12.72 17.06 -13.60
C GLU A 63 -14.03 16.91 -14.38
N LEU A 64 -14.55 15.68 -14.50
CA LEU A 64 -15.83 15.42 -15.15
C LEU A 64 -16.97 16.14 -14.42
N VAL A 65 -17.04 16.04 -13.09
CA VAL A 65 -18.06 16.73 -12.29
C VAL A 65 -17.94 18.26 -12.43
N ALA A 66 -16.72 18.78 -12.57
CA ALA A 66 -16.50 20.22 -12.72
C ALA A 66 -16.86 20.74 -14.12
N SER A 67 -16.64 19.95 -15.17
CA SER A 67 -16.82 20.37 -16.57
C SER A 67 -18.16 19.96 -17.19
N GLU A 68 -18.85 18.97 -16.63
CA GLU A 68 -20.10 18.44 -17.16
C GLU A 68 -21.30 19.35 -16.85
N GLU A 69 -22.13 19.57 -17.87
CA GLU A 69 -23.35 20.38 -17.82
C GLU A 69 -24.61 19.51 -17.68
N ASP A 70 -24.56 18.25 -18.15
CA ASP A 70 -25.64 17.30 -17.99
C ASP A 70 -25.79 16.87 -16.51
N SER A 71 -26.94 17.17 -15.92
CA SER A 71 -27.19 16.90 -14.50
C SER A 71 -27.27 15.41 -14.14
N GLU A 72 -27.67 14.55 -15.08
CA GLU A 72 -27.75 13.11 -14.87
C GLU A 72 -26.34 12.52 -14.89
N MET A 73 -25.54 12.89 -15.89
CA MET A 73 -24.14 12.45 -15.99
C MET A 73 -23.30 12.93 -14.79
N LYS A 74 -23.51 14.18 -14.38
CA LYS A 74 -22.84 14.74 -13.19
C LYS A 74 -23.21 14.02 -11.90
N ALA A 75 -24.48 13.61 -11.74
CA ALA A 75 -24.93 12.86 -10.57
C ALA A 75 -24.31 11.45 -10.52
N LEU A 76 -24.17 10.80 -11.69
CA LEU A 76 -23.48 9.50 -11.79
C LEU A 76 -22.01 9.63 -11.37
N ALA A 77 -21.28 10.60 -11.95
CA ALA A 77 -19.88 10.83 -11.63
C ALA A 77 -19.66 11.19 -10.15
N GLN A 78 -20.56 11.98 -9.54
CA GLN A 78 -20.52 12.26 -8.10
C GLN A 78 -20.72 11.01 -7.24
N GLY A 79 -21.60 10.10 -7.66
CA GLY A 79 -21.81 8.83 -6.97
C GLY A 79 -20.57 7.94 -6.98
N GLU A 80 -19.91 7.83 -8.14
CA GLU A 80 -18.66 7.10 -8.29
C GLU A 80 -17.51 7.72 -7.48
N LEU A 81 -17.38 9.06 -7.56
CA LEU A 81 -16.40 9.80 -6.78
C LEU A 81 -16.58 9.60 -5.27
N LEU A 82 -17.83 9.55 -4.79
CA LEU A 82 -18.13 9.30 -3.38
C LEU A 82 -17.78 7.87 -2.96
N ALA A 83 -18.02 6.89 -3.83
CA ALA A 83 -17.62 5.50 -3.59
C ALA A 83 -16.08 5.36 -3.51
N LEU A 84 -15.34 6.01 -4.42
CA LEU A 84 -13.88 6.00 -4.42
C LEU A 84 -13.30 6.72 -3.21
N ASN A 85 -13.87 7.87 -2.81
CA ASN A 85 -13.49 8.56 -1.58
C ASN A 85 -13.64 7.68 -0.33
N GLY A 86 -14.63 6.78 -0.30
CA GLY A 86 -14.79 5.79 0.77
C GLY A 86 -13.75 4.66 0.74
N ARG A 87 -13.31 4.26 -0.46
CA ARG A 87 -12.35 3.16 -0.67
C ARG A 87 -10.89 3.60 -0.53
N GLN A 88 -10.55 4.83 -0.92
CA GLN A 88 -9.17 5.31 -0.90
C GLN A 88 -8.49 5.17 0.47
N PRO A 89 -9.11 5.54 1.62
CA PRO A 89 -8.47 5.37 2.93
C PRO A 89 -8.20 3.90 3.29
N GLN A 90 -9.01 2.98 2.77
CA GLN A 90 -8.84 1.54 2.99
C GLN A 90 -7.64 1.04 2.19
N LEU A 91 -7.55 1.41 0.91
CA LEU A 91 -6.40 1.09 0.05
C LEU A 91 -5.09 1.67 0.60
N GLU A 92 -5.12 2.90 1.12
CA GLU A 92 -3.95 3.51 1.74
C GLU A 92 -3.52 2.79 3.03
N ARG A 93 -4.48 2.34 3.84
CA ARG A 93 -4.19 1.54 5.05
C ARG A 93 -3.62 0.17 4.71
N GLU A 94 -4.21 -0.53 3.74
CA GLU A 94 -3.69 -1.81 3.24
C GLU A 94 -2.25 -1.64 2.74
N MET A 95 -1.99 -0.59 1.96
CA MET A 95 -0.64 -0.26 1.48
C MET A 95 0.33 0.01 2.64
N GLN A 96 -0.08 0.78 3.65
CA GLN A 96 0.74 1.03 4.84
C GLN A 96 1.15 -0.27 5.53
N LEU A 97 0.21 -1.21 5.69
CA LEU A 97 0.47 -2.52 6.29
C LEU A 97 1.42 -3.37 5.45
N MET A 98 1.27 -3.37 4.13
CA MET A 98 2.14 -4.13 3.22
C MET A 98 3.57 -3.58 3.16
N LEU A 99 3.76 -2.29 3.42
CA LEU A 99 5.07 -1.63 3.46
C LEU A 99 5.75 -1.72 4.83
N LEU A 100 5.07 -2.24 5.85
CA LEU A 100 5.75 -2.56 7.09
C LEU A 100 6.78 -3.65 6.77
N PRO A 101 8.01 -3.53 7.29
CA PRO A 101 8.97 -4.61 7.18
C PRO A 101 8.29 -5.88 7.72
N ARG A 102 8.32 -6.97 6.94
CA ARG A 102 7.95 -8.29 7.46
C ARG A 102 8.88 -8.52 8.65
N ASP A 103 8.33 -8.37 9.84
CA ASP A 103 9.09 -8.43 11.07
C ASP A 103 9.67 -9.84 11.16
N GLU A 104 11.01 -9.99 11.15
CA GLU A 104 11.64 -11.23 11.61
C GLU A 104 11.25 -11.54 13.08
N ALA A 105 10.57 -10.61 13.76
CA ALA A 105 9.95 -10.79 15.06
C ALA A 105 8.59 -11.52 15.04
N ASP A 106 7.87 -11.62 13.91
CA ASP A 106 6.60 -12.38 13.85
C ASP A 106 6.82 -13.90 14.04
N ALA A 107 8.07 -14.35 13.95
CA ALA A 107 8.49 -15.72 14.28
C ALA A 107 8.84 -15.92 15.77
N ARG A 108 8.76 -14.89 16.63
CA ARG A 108 9.07 -15.02 18.06
C ARG A 108 7.94 -14.45 18.90
N ASN A 109 7.37 -15.30 19.75
CA ASN A 109 6.36 -14.94 20.74
C ASN A 109 6.75 -13.65 21.48
N ALA A 110 5.97 -12.59 21.30
CA ALA A 110 6.10 -11.38 22.10
C ALA A 110 5.54 -11.66 23.51
N ILE A 111 6.42 -11.74 24.51
CA ILE A 111 6.00 -11.71 25.92
C ILE A 111 5.83 -10.24 26.29
N ILE A 112 4.59 -9.80 26.42
CA ILE A 112 4.27 -8.49 27.01
C ILE A 112 4.34 -8.63 28.53
N GLU A 113 5.48 -8.26 29.13
CA GLU A 113 5.54 -8.04 30.58
C GLU A 113 4.94 -6.68 30.92
N VAL A 114 3.68 -6.67 31.36
CA VAL A 114 3.09 -5.52 32.05
C VAL A 114 3.70 -5.46 33.44
N ARG A 115 4.75 -4.67 33.61
CA ARG A 115 5.29 -4.37 34.93
C ARG A 115 4.52 -3.19 35.52
N ALA A 116 3.74 -3.43 36.56
CA ALA A 116 3.15 -2.35 37.36
C ALA A 116 4.30 -1.55 37.98
N GLY A 117 4.56 -0.35 37.43
CA GLY A 117 5.40 0.63 38.09
C GLY A 117 4.73 1.04 39.39
N THR A 118 5.38 0.83 40.51
CA THR A 118 4.98 1.41 41.80
C THR A 118 4.93 2.93 41.67
N GLY A 119 3.74 3.52 41.73
CA GLY A 119 3.57 4.97 41.77
C GLY A 119 2.15 5.46 41.52
N GLY A 120 1.29 5.38 42.54
CA GLY A 120 0.20 6.34 42.74
C GLY A 120 -1.19 5.89 42.32
N ASP A 121 -2.07 5.75 43.32
CA ASP A 121 -3.53 5.65 43.20
C ASP A 121 -4.13 6.85 42.46
N GLU A 122 -4.31 6.79 41.14
CA GLU A 122 -5.26 7.66 40.43
C GLU A 122 -5.98 6.89 39.29
N ALA A 123 -7.15 6.34 39.65
CA ALA A 123 -8.37 6.05 38.87
C ALA A 123 -8.21 5.43 37.45
N ARG A 124 -8.56 4.15 37.22
CA ARG A 124 -9.95 3.64 37.05
C ARG A 124 -10.91 4.61 36.35
N MET A 125 -10.85 4.65 35.02
CA MET A 125 -11.92 4.91 34.03
C MET A 125 -11.14 5.01 32.71
N PHE A 126 -11.10 3.99 31.87
CA PHE A 126 -12.10 3.72 30.84
C PHE A 126 -11.94 2.26 30.39
N ALA A 127 -13.05 1.54 30.45
CA ALA A 127 -13.28 0.28 29.73
C ALA A 127 -14.13 0.58 28.49
#